data_AF-A0A496DSK8-F1
#
_entry.id   AF-A0A496DSK8-F1
#
_cell.length_a   1.000
_cell.length_b   1.000
_cell.length_c   1.000
_cell.angle_alpha   90.00
_cell.angle_beta   90.00
_cell.angle_gamma   90.00
#
_symmetry.space_group_name_H-M   'P 1'
#
loop_
_entity.id
_entity.type
_entity.pdbx_description
1 polymer ?
#
loop_
_entity_poly.entity_id
_entity_poly.type
_entity_poly.pdbx_seq_one_letter_code
_entity_poly.pdbx_strand_id
1 'polypeptide(L)' 'MTTMRKLPIGIQSFENIRNENYLYVDKTALIYQLVTKGKPYFLSRPRRFGKSLLISTLEALWFSELYNSFLFIYI' A
#
# COMPACT_ATOMS: atom_id res chain seq x y z
N MET A 1 -7.00 -25.17 7.69
CA MET A 1 -5.84 -25.19 6.77
C MET A 1 -5.48 -23.75 6.44
N THR A 2 -4.30 -23.28 6.85
CA THR A 2 -3.81 -21.95 6.47
C THR A 2 -3.47 -21.96 4.99
N THR A 3 -4.27 -21.27 4.18
CA THR A 3 -4.00 -21.07 2.76
C THR A 3 -2.71 -20.26 2.62
N MET A 4 -1.66 -20.86 2.05
CA MET A 4 -0.42 -20.12 1.79
C MET A 4 -0.68 -19.05 0.74
N ARG A 5 -0.64 -17.78 1.17
CA ARG A 5 -0.77 -16.64 0.25
C ARG A 5 0.49 -16.55 -0.61
N LYS A 6 0.31 -16.39 -1.92
CA LYS A 6 1.42 -16.28 -2.87
C LYS A 6 2.12 -14.93 -2.71
N LEU A 7 3.42 -14.89 -2.97
CA LEU A 7 4.15 -13.61 -3.05
C LEU A 7 3.78 -12.90 -4.37
N PRO A 8 3.49 -11.59 -4.34
CA PRO A 8 3.13 -10.82 -5.54
C PRO A 8 4.37 -10.46 -6.37
N ILE A 9 5.08 -11.47 -6.89
CA ILE A 9 6.29 -11.26 -7.70
C ILE A 9 5.87 -10.72 -9.07
N GLY A 10 6.33 -9.51 -9.40
CA GLY A 10 6.02 -8.85 -10.67
C GLY A 10 4.67 -8.13 -10.71
N ILE A 11 3.84 -8.29 -9.68
CA ILE A 11 2.55 -7.60 -9.55
C ILE A 11 2.79 -6.26 -8.85
N GLN A 12 2.38 -5.18 -9.51
CA GLN A 12 2.59 -3.81 -9.03
C GLN A 12 1.28 -3.07 -8.74
N SER A 13 0.14 -3.69 -9.01
CA SER A 13 -1.19 -3.16 -8.68
C SER A 13 -1.60 -3.63 -7.28
N PHE A 14 -1.92 -2.67 -6.41
CA PHE A 14 -2.46 -2.96 -5.08
C PHE A 14 -3.83 -3.65 -5.17
N GLU A 15 -4.65 -3.29 -6.16
CA GLU A 15 -5.96 -3.89 -6.39
C GLU A 15 -5.84 -5.38 -6.73
N ASN A 16 -4.93 -5.75 -7.65
CA ASN A 16 -4.72 -7.17 -7.99
C ASN A 16 -4.23 -7.96 -6.77
N ILE A 17 -3.37 -7.35 -5.96
CA ILE A 17 -2.87 -7.97 -4.72
C ILE A 17 -4.02 -8.29 -3.75
N ARG A 18 -4.98 -7.36 -3.62
CA ARG A 18 -6.19 -7.53 -2.79
C ARG A 18 -7.14 -8.58 -3.39
N ASN A 19 -7.48 -8.46 -4.67
CA ASN A 19 -8.49 -9.28 -5.35
C ASN A 19 -8.03 -10.74 -5.52
N GLU A 20 -6.74 -10.96 -5.80
CA GLU A 20 -6.18 -12.30 -5.99
C GLU A 20 -5.59 -12.90 -4.69
N ASN A 21 -5.81 -12.26 -3.54
CA ASN A 21 -5.40 -12.73 -2.20
C ASN A 21 -3.89 -13.04 -2.07
N TYR A 22 -3.06 -12.19 -2.65
CA TYR A 22 -1.61 -12.26 -2.47
C TYR A 22 -1.18 -11.80 -1.08
N LEU A 23 0.04 -12.17 -0.70
CA LEU A 23 0.67 -11.67 0.52
C LEU A 23 1.05 -10.20 0.33
N TYR A 24 0.38 -9.32 1.07
CA TYR A 24 0.71 -7.91 1.18
C TYR A 24 1.15 -7.60 2.61
N VAL A 25 2.29 -6.91 2.75
CA VAL A 25 2.71 -6.35 4.04
C VAL A 25 2.06 -4.98 4.16
N ASP A 26 1.14 -4.85 5.13
CA ASP A 26 0.44 -3.60 5.35
C ASP A 26 1.39 -2.51 5.86
N LYS A 27 1.57 -1.47 5.05
CA LYS A 27 2.38 -0.28 5.36
C LYS A 27 1.52 0.98 5.43
N THR A 28 0.20 0.84 5.49
CA THR A 28 -0.75 1.96 5.43
C THR A 28 -0.50 2.97 6.56
N ALA A 29 -0.16 2.51 7.76
CA ALA A 29 0.18 3.39 8.89
C ALA A 29 1.41 4.29 8.60
N LEU A 30 2.44 3.76 7.95
CA LEU A 30 3.62 4.53 7.56
C LEU A 30 3.26 5.52 6.44
N ILE A 31 2.47 5.08 5.46
CA ILE A 31 1.98 5.93 4.38
C ILE A 31 1.15 7.10 4.94
N TYR A 32 0.28 6.84 5.91
CA TYR A 32 -0.50 7.86 6.59
C TYR A 32 0.39 8.90 7.29
N GLN A 33 1.43 8.47 7.99
CA GLN A 33 2.40 9.39 8.60
C GLN A 33 3.14 10.24 7.56
N LEU A 34 3.50 9.66 6.40
CA LEU A 34 4.13 10.41 5.31
C LEU A 34 3.17 11.49 4.77
N VAL A 35 1.91 11.14 4.50
CA VAL A 35 0.93 12.09 3.95
C VAL A 35 0.57 13.19 4.94
N THR A 36 0.48 12.89 6.24
CA THR A 36 0.02 13.86 7.26
C THR A 36 1.11 14.74 7.85
N LYS A 37 2.35 14.26 7.95
CA LYS A 37 3.45 14.98 8.63
C LYS A 37 4.55 15.44 7.68
N GLY A 38 4.48 15.05 6.42
CA GLY A 38 5.60 15.15 5.50
C GLY A 38 5.72 16.42 4.69
N LYS A 39 6.97 16.89 4.56
CA LYS A 39 7.43 17.73 3.45
C LYS A 39 7.67 16.85 2.21
N PRO A 40 7.85 17.39 1.00
CA PRO A 40 8.14 16.58 -0.20
C PRO A 40 9.23 15.53 0.05
N TYR A 41 8.88 14.25 -0.14
CA TYR A 41 9.79 13.12 0.06
C TYR A 41 10.49 12.73 -1.23
N PHE A 42 11.81 12.62 -1.16
CA PHE A 42 12.59 12.00 -2.23
C PHE A 42 12.59 10.48 -2.06
N LEU A 43 11.89 9.78 -2.94
CA LEU A 43 12.04 8.34 -3.07
C LEU A 43 13.33 8.07 -3.87
N SER A 44 14.42 7.68 -3.20
CA SER A 44 15.65 7.21 -3.85
C SER A 44 15.33 6.11 -4.87
N ARG A 45 16.10 5.89 -5.94
CA ARG A 45 15.82 4.93 -7.06
C ARG A 45 16.43 3.52 -6.88
N PRO A 46 16.24 2.76 -5.78
CA PRO A 46 16.64 1.36 -5.76
C PRO A 46 15.74 0.54 -6.69
N ARG A 47 16.38 -0.29 -7.51
CA ARG A 47 15.70 -1.20 -8.45
C ARG A 47 14.84 -2.19 -7.65
N ARG A 48 13.61 -2.42 -8.08
CA ARG A 48 12.62 -3.34 -7.45
C ARG A 48 12.22 -2.99 -6.01
N PHE A 49 12.41 -1.75 -5.55
CA PHE A 49 12.02 -1.31 -4.20
C PHE A 49 10.50 -1.19 -3.97
N GLY A 50 9.67 -1.47 -4.99
CA GLY A 50 8.22 -1.42 -4.84
C GLY A 50 7.61 -0.02 -4.87
N LYS A 51 8.30 0.96 -5.50
CA LYS A 51 7.77 2.32 -5.67
C LYS A 51 6.42 2.36 -6.39
N SER A 52 6.28 1.62 -7.49
CA SER A 52 5.04 1.57 -8.26
C SER A 52 3.90 1.02 -7.42
N LEU A 53 4.17 -0.02 -6.62
CA LEU A 53 3.20 -0.59 -5.69
C LEU A 53 2.79 0.43 -4.61
N LEU A 54 3.74 1.22 -4.11
CA LEU A 54 3.44 2.29 -3.14
C LEU A 54 2.55 3.38 -3.75
N ILE A 55 2.79 3.78 -5.00
CA ILE A 55 1.93 4.74 -5.73
C ILE A 55 0.53 4.15 -5.95
N SER A 56 0.43 2.91 -6.43
CA SER A 56 -0.85 2.23 -6.61
C SER A 56 -1.63 2.07 -5.29
N THR A 57 -0.92 1.84 -4.18
CA THR A 57 -1.53 1.82 -2.84
C THR A 57 -2.07 3.20 -2.45
N LEU A 58 -1.30 4.28 -2.71
CA LEU A 58 -1.73 5.65 -2.45
C LEU A 58 -2.95 6.04 -3.29
N GLU A 59 -2.97 5.70 -4.58
CA GLU A 59 -4.12 5.89 -5.45
C GLU A 59 -5.34 5.15 -4.91
N ALA A 60 -5.20 3.86 -4.58
CA ALA A 60 -6.30 3.08 -4.02
C ALA A 60 -6.81 3.65 -2.69
N LEU A 61 -5.92 4.17 -1.84
CA LEU A 61 -6.32 4.86 -0.61
C LEU A 61 -7.10 6.15 -0.93
N TRP A 62 -6.67 6.95 -1.90
CA TRP A 62 -7.28 8.24 -2.25
C TRP A 62 -8.62 8.13 -2.96
N PHE A 63 -8.77 7.15 -3.86
CA PHE A 63 -10.02 6.91 -4.58
C PHE A 63 -11.02 6.07 -3.79
N SER A 64 -10.56 5.28 -2.82
CA SER A 64 -11.47 4.60 -1.92
C SER A 64 -11.93 5.56 -0.82
N GLU A 65 -13.24 5.65 -0.57
CA GLU A 65 -13.83 6.38 0.58
C GLU A 65 -13.29 5.92 1.96
N LEU A 66 -12.49 4.86 1.97
CA LEU A 66 -11.71 4.35 3.08
C LEU A 66 -10.74 5.37 3.71
N TYR A 67 -10.49 6.56 3.13
CA TYR A 67 -9.74 7.62 3.81
C TYR A 67 -10.34 7.98 5.18
N ASN A 68 -11.68 8.02 5.28
CA ASN A 68 -12.35 8.26 6.55
C ASN A 68 -12.39 6.99 7.42
N SER A 69 -12.66 5.82 6.83
CA SER A 69 -12.83 4.57 7.59
C SER A 69 -11.53 3.94 8.10
N PHE A 70 -10.39 4.12 7.43
CA PHE A 70 -9.08 3.66 7.95
C PHE A 70 -8.55 4.57 9.06
N LEU A 71 -8.94 5.84 9.10
CA LEU A 71 -8.62 6.75 10.20
C LEU A 71 -9.23 6.26 11.52
N PHE A 72 -10.47 5.75 11.45
CA PHE A 72 -11.19 5.19 12.60
C PHE A 72 -10.63 3.86 13.14
N ILE A 73 -9.76 3.18 12.39
CA ILE A 73 -9.12 1.94 12.88
C ILE A 73 -7.88 2.27 13.74
N TYR A 74 -7.38 3.52 13.67
CA TYR A 74 -6.16 3.96 14.36
C TYR A 74 -6.36 5.15 15.30
N ILE A 75 -7.61 5.52 15.61
CA ILE A 75 -8.00 6.43 16.72
C ILE A 75 -8.88 5.66 17.70
#